data_AF-A0A2U4FQM0-F1
#
_entry.id   AF-A0A2U4FQM0-F1
#
_cell.length_a   1.000
_cell.length_b   1.000
_cell.length_c   1.000
_cell.angle_alpha   90.00
_cell.angle_beta   90.00
_cell.angle_gamma   90.00
#
_symmetry.space_group_name_H-M   'P 1'
#
loop_
_entity.id
_entity.type
_entity.pdbx_description
1 polymer ?
#
loop_
_entity_poly.entity_id
_entity_poly.type
_entity_poly.pdbx_seq_one_letter_code
_entity_poly.pdbx_strand_id
1 'polypeptide(L)'
;MRNIILSLIFLILSLFIIGCGNEATNPTTQTLKEYSAIGISSYYIDKGLKFFSVDGKAYTLNFNNGGITGLAKSNDSSPVNFDRSTIYSRQVDGEYIYKDSRIYIIYGNGYEGTIILPYNTSSIGHVRIINSSDNTLAIEGLIGVDRTERKIINQVQGSWTGKSGSDSVTLTIDADFVTMLIGTETYKIPGNFFLSSTTADNNTEHKIYGNYYTLTTISTVNGGVNQYKVLFDSFHTVYDVLIENNKVKGLERYYSSDTTLEVTLTKQ
;
A
#
# COMPACT_ATOMS: atom_id res chain seq x y z
N MET A 1 67.55 -9.30 -37.90
CA MET A 1 67.42 -10.39 -38.90
C MET A 1 67.65 -11.73 -38.22
N ARG A 2 66.58 -12.43 -37.84
CA ARG A 2 66.49 -13.89 -37.91
C ARG A 2 65.05 -14.28 -37.62
N ASN A 3 64.39 -14.65 -38.70
CA ASN A 3 63.05 -15.18 -38.75
C ASN A 3 63.21 -16.65 -39.13
N ILE A 4 62.36 -17.49 -38.53
CA ILE A 4 61.80 -18.72 -39.12
C ILE A 4 62.77 -19.91 -39.21
N ILE A 5 62.43 -20.97 -38.46
CA ILE A 5 62.22 -22.36 -38.91
C ILE A 5 62.10 -23.22 -37.63
N LEU A 6 60.86 -23.59 -37.29
CA LEU A 6 60.48 -24.95 -36.86
C LEU A 6 58.94 -24.92 -36.74
N SER A 7 58.27 -25.27 -37.83
CA SER A 7 57.59 -26.57 -37.93
C SER A 7 56.45 -26.71 -36.93
N LEU A 8 55.19 -26.50 -37.36
CA LEU A 8 54.44 -27.53 -38.08
C LEU A 8 54.14 -28.72 -37.15
N ILE A 9 53.44 -28.49 -36.05
CA ILE A 9 52.57 -29.44 -35.33
C ILE A 9 51.49 -28.56 -34.67
N PHE A 10 50.22 -28.98 -34.70
CA PHE A 10 49.01 -28.30 -34.19
C PHE A 10 48.22 -27.40 -35.12
N LEU A 11 48.29 -27.64 -36.44
CA LEU A 11 47.08 -27.51 -37.25
C LEU A 11 46.64 -28.91 -37.65
N ILE A 12 45.40 -29.24 -37.24
CA ILE A 12 44.53 -30.33 -37.70
C ILE A 12 44.66 -31.68 -36.94
N LEU A 13 43.50 -32.25 -36.63
CA LEU A 13 43.16 -33.50 -35.92
C LEU A 13 43.04 -33.35 -34.40
N SER A 14 41.89 -32.96 -33.84
CA SER A 14 40.62 -33.70 -33.86
C SER A 14 39.57 -32.79 -33.17
N LEU A 15 38.49 -32.32 -33.79
CA LEU A 15 37.27 -33.06 -34.14
C LEU A 15 37.02 -34.25 -33.22
N PHE A 16 36.44 -33.98 -32.05
CA PHE A 16 35.29 -34.67 -31.43
C PHE A 16 35.18 -34.23 -29.97
N ILE A 17 34.45 -33.15 -29.68
CA ILE A 17 33.60 -33.11 -28.48
C ILE A 17 32.20 -32.70 -28.94
N ILE A 18 31.35 -33.71 -28.88
CA ILE A 18 29.92 -33.73 -29.08
C ILE A 18 29.25 -32.71 -28.16
N GLY A 19 28.25 -32.03 -28.67
CA GLY A 19 27.53 -30.98 -27.97
C GLY A 19 26.83 -31.47 -26.70
N CYS A 20 26.98 -30.67 -25.65
CA CYS A 20 25.89 -30.33 -24.75
C CYS A 20 25.61 -28.85 -25.00
N GLY A 21 24.43 -28.52 -25.52
CA GLY A 21 23.95 -27.15 -25.66
C GLY A 21 23.75 -26.54 -24.28
N ASN A 22 24.77 -25.88 -23.77
CA ASN A 22 24.59 -24.82 -22.79
C ASN A 22 24.59 -23.53 -23.59
N GLU A 23 23.39 -23.06 -23.94
CA GLU A 23 23.23 -21.67 -24.31
C GLU A 23 23.82 -20.83 -23.19
N ALA A 24 24.91 -20.14 -23.48
CA ALA A 24 25.38 -19.07 -22.63
C ALA A 24 24.29 -18.00 -22.65
N THR A 25 23.37 -18.07 -21.69
CA THR A 25 22.54 -16.93 -21.31
C THR A 25 23.48 -15.87 -20.80
N ASN A 26 23.89 -14.96 -21.69
CA ASN A 26 24.42 -13.67 -21.27
C ASN A 26 23.47 -13.13 -20.21
N PRO A 27 23.95 -12.77 -19.00
CA PRO A 27 23.10 -12.02 -18.10
C PRO A 27 22.84 -10.69 -18.81
N THR A 28 21.63 -10.52 -19.34
CA THR A 28 21.09 -9.19 -19.62
C THR A 28 21.12 -8.47 -18.28
N THR A 29 22.16 -7.68 -18.05
CA THR A 29 22.19 -6.64 -17.03
C THR A 29 21.08 -5.68 -17.40
N GLN A 30 19.87 -5.99 -16.92
CA GLN A 30 18.73 -5.10 -16.94
C GLN A 30 19.22 -3.85 -16.22
N THR A 31 19.50 -2.79 -16.98
CA THR A 31 19.96 -1.53 -16.41
C THR A 31 18.81 -1.06 -15.53
N LEU A 32 18.94 -1.17 -14.21
CA LEU A 32 17.92 -0.68 -13.30
C LEU A 32 17.80 0.81 -13.60
N LYS A 33 16.66 1.18 -14.18
CA LYS A 33 16.38 2.59 -14.47
C LYS A 33 16.40 3.35 -13.16
N GLU A 34 17.24 4.38 -13.08
CA GLU A 34 17.35 5.20 -11.89
C GLU A 34 16.02 5.90 -11.58
N TYR A 35 15.79 6.20 -10.31
CA TYR A 35 14.66 7.04 -9.91
C TYR A 35 14.84 8.46 -10.45
N SER A 36 13.79 8.98 -11.07
CA SER A 36 13.76 10.34 -11.61
C SER A 36 12.42 10.99 -11.36
N ALA A 37 12.42 12.33 -11.27
CA ALA A 37 11.20 13.11 -11.09
C ALA A 37 10.36 13.09 -12.37
N ILE A 38 9.33 12.25 -12.39
CA ILE A 38 8.50 12.00 -13.57
C ILE A 38 7.02 12.26 -13.33
N GLY A 39 6.61 12.50 -12.09
CA GLY A 39 5.20 12.71 -11.74
C GLY A 39 4.37 11.43 -11.69
N ILE A 40 3.09 11.61 -11.34
CA ILE A 40 2.04 10.59 -11.42
C ILE A 40 1.51 10.48 -12.85
N SER A 41 1.28 9.25 -13.31
CA SER A 41 0.73 8.97 -14.64
C SER A 41 -0.63 9.63 -14.88
N SER A 42 -0.87 10.08 -16.12
CA SER A 42 -2.18 10.63 -16.55
C SER A 42 -3.31 9.60 -16.48
N TYR A 43 -2.99 8.30 -16.33
CA TYR A 43 -3.95 7.23 -16.09
C TYR A 43 -4.95 7.53 -14.95
N TYR A 44 -4.54 8.33 -13.95
CA TYR A 44 -5.33 8.59 -12.74
C TYR A 44 -6.28 9.80 -12.82
N ILE A 45 -6.18 10.65 -13.85
CA ILE A 45 -6.89 11.95 -13.92
C ILE A 45 -8.40 11.79 -13.75
N ASP A 46 -9.01 10.82 -14.42
CA ASP A 46 -10.47 10.65 -14.43
C ASP A 46 -10.95 9.45 -13.58
N LYS A 47 -10.11 8.96 -12.66
CA LYS A 47 -10.46 7.78 -11.84
C LYS A 47 -11.34 8.09 -10.64
N GLY A 48 -11.59 9.37 -10.35
CA GLY A 48 -12.44 9.79 -9.23
C GLY A 48 -11.92 9.33 -7.86
N LEU A 49 -10.59 9.25 -7.70
CA LEU A 49 -9.99 8.82 -6.45
C LEU A 49 -10.14 9.88 -5.37
N LYS A 50 -10.33 9.41 -4.14
CA LYS A 50 -10.32 10.21 -2.92
C LYS A 50 -9.24 9.72 -1.97
N PHE A 51 -8.74 10.64 -1.18
CA PHE A 51 -7.89 10.38 -0.03
C PHE A 51 -8.74 10.35 1.24
N PHE A 52 -8.70 9.23 1.95
CA PHE A 52 -9.35 9.02 3.24
C PHE A 52 -8.28 9.08 4.31
N SER A 53 -8.14 10.25 4.92
CA SER A 53 -7.18 10.49 5.99
C SER A 53 -7.51 9.68 7.25
N VAL A 54 -6.49 9.39 8.05
CA VAL A 54 -6.65 8.67 9.33
C VAL A 54 -7.50 9.43 10.36
N ASP A 55 -7.69 10.75 10.21
CA ASP A 55 -8.58 11.54 11.08
C ASP A 55 -10.07 11.34 10.76
N GLY A 56 -10.35 10.69 9.63
CA GLY A 56 -11.69 10.36 9.18
C GLY A 56 -12.30 11.34 8.18
N LYS A 57 -11.50 12.21 7.57
CA LYS A 57 -11.96 13.06 6.47
C LYS A 57 -11.61 12.46 5.11
N ALA A 58 -12.52 12.69 4.16
CA ALA A 58 -12.34 12.31 2.76
C ALA A 58 -12.13 13.56 1.89
N TYR A 59 -11.12 13.52 1.03
CA TYR A 59 -10.72 14.62 0.16
C TYR A 59 -10.65 14.14 -1.28
N THR A 60 -11.17 14.93 -2.21
CA THR A 60 -11.02 14.64 -3.64
C THR A 60 -9.56 14.81 -4.05
N LEU A 61 -9.00 13.79 -4.72
CA LEU A 61 -7.68 13.88 -5.32
C LEU A 61 -7.80 14.40 -6.74
N ASN A 62 -6.99 15.41 -7.08
CA ASN A 62 -6.84 15.85 -8.47
C ASN A 62 -5.41 15.58 -8.94
N PHE A 63 -5.29 14.95 -10.10
CA PHE A 63 -4.04 14.68 -10.77
C PHE A 63 -3.92 15.60 -11.98
N ASN A 64 -2.84 16.36 -12.08
CA ASN A 64 -2.63 17.27 -13.20
C ASN A 64 -1.14 17.50 -13.46
N ASN A 65 -0.72 17.45 -14.72
CA ASN A 65 0.67 17.68 -15.15
C ASN A 65 1.71 16.84 -14.39
N GLY A 66 1.33 15.64 -13.95
CA GLY A 66 2.17 14.76 -13.14
C GLY A 66 2.20 15.09 -11.64
N GLY A 67 1.49 16.12 -11.18
CA GLY A 67 1.28 16.42 -9.77
C GLY A 67 0.03 15.78 -9.18
N ILE A 68 -0.10 15.88 -7.85
CA ILE A 68 -1.27 15.48 -7.06
C ILE A 68 -1.63 16.58 -6.05
N THR A 69 -2.93 16.80 -5.89
CA THR A 69 -3.50 17.75 -4.92
C THR A 69 -4.63 17.08 -4.14
N GLY A 70 -4.97 17.65 -2.97
CA GLY A 70 -6.05 17.15 -2.12
C GLY A 70 -5.63 16.13 -1.06
N LEU A 71 -4.31 15.89 -0.91
CA LEU A 71 -3.80 15.26 0.30
C LEU A 71 -3.89 16.27 1.44
N ALA A 72 -4.21 15.83 2.66
CA ALA A 72 -4.34 16.70 3.83
C ALA A 72 -3.57 16.09 5.01
N LYS A 73 -3.10 16.94 5.91
CA LYS A 73 -2.43 16.49 7.12
C LYS A 73 -3.46 15.96 8.12
N SER A 74 -3.03 15.06 8.99
CA SER A 74 -3.88 14.63 10.11
C SER A 74 -4.25 15.82 10.99
N ASN A 75 -5.53 16.02 11.25
CA ASN A 75 -6.08 17.14 12.04
C ASN A 75 -5.91 18.54 11.42
N ASP A 76 -5.44 18.64 10.17
CA ASP A 76 -5.34 19.91 9.44
C ASP A 76 -5.82 19.71 8.00
N SER A 77 -6.96 20.34 7.69
CA SER A 77 -7.60 20.25 6.37
C SER A 77 -6.86 21.03 5.28
N SER A 78 -5.77 21.73 5.60
CA SER A 78 -4.96 22.44 4.63
C SER A 78 -4.34 21.45 3.64
N PRO A 79 -4.65 21.57 2.34
CA PRO A 79 -4.15 20.61 1.36
C PRO A 79 -2.64 20.76 1.18
N VAL A 80 -1.94 19.62 1.17
CA VAL A 80 -0.54 19.50 0.76
C VAL A 80 -0.53 19.04 -0.69
N ASN A 81 0.17 19.78 -1.53
CA ASN A 81 0.22 19.57 -2.97
C ASN A 81 1.64 19.20 -3.39
N PHE A 82 1.76 18.24 -4.28
CA PHE A 82 3.03 17.79 -4.84
C PHE A 82 2.99 17.98 -6.34
N ASP A 83 3.92 18.77 -6.88
CA ASP A 83 4.10 18.88 -8.31
C ASP A 83 4.98 17.73 -8.85
N ARG A 84 5.05 17.64 -10.18
CA ARG A 84 5.86 16.64 -10.90
C ARG A 84 7.30 16.55 -10.43
N SER A 85 7.90 17.67 -10.02
CA SER A 85 9.33 17.73 -9.65
C SER A 85 9.63 17.02 -8.33
N THR A 86 8.61 16.85 -7.48
CA THR A 86 8.72 16.19 -6.17
C THR A 86 8.34 14.71 -6.18
N ILE A 87 7.92 14.18 -7.33
CA ILE A 87 7.37 12.83 -7.45
C ILE A 87 8.25 11.96 -8.34
N TYR A 88 8.84 10.94 -7.74
CA TYR A 88 9.86 10.08 -8.33
C TYR A 88 9.33 8.68 -8.61
N SER A 89 9.74 8.11 -9.73
CA SER A 89 9.58 6.69 -10.02
C SER A 89 10.62 6.23 -11.06
N ARG A 90 10.75 4.92 -11.23
CA ARG A 90 11.55 4.31 -12.30
C ARG A 90 10.75 4.17 -13.59
N GLN A 91 9.42 4.15 -13.50
CA GLN A 91 8.50 3.89 -14.61
C GLN A 91 7.44 4.99 -14.67
N VAL A 92 7.09 5.42 -15.89
CA VAL A 92 6.12 6.52 -16.12
C VAL A 92 4.77 6.23 -15.46
N ASP A 93 4.36 4.96 -15.42
CA ASP A 93 3.11 4.52 -14.80
C ASP A 93 3.22 4.20 -13.30
N GLY A 94 4.35 4.55 -12.68
CA GLY A 94 4.71 4.14 -11.34
C GLY A 94 5.28 2.74 -11.33
N GLU A 95 6.06 2.43 -10.30
CA GLU A 95 6.67 1.11 -10.18
C GLU A 95 5.60 0.10 -9.77
N TYR A 96 5.54 -1.02 -10.49
CA TYR A 96 4.64 -2.11 -10.13
C TYR A 96 5.05 -2.69 -8.78
N ILE A 97 4.12 -2.69 -7.83
CA ILE A 97 4.25 -3.45 -6.60
C ILE A 97 3.16 -4.53 -6.54
N TYR A 98 3.36 -5.48 -5.63
CA TYR A 98 2.44 -6.61 -5.39
C TYR A 98 0.96 -6.20 -5.37
N LYS A 99 0.07 -7.05 -5.91
CA LYS A 99 -1.40 -6.88 -5.96
C LYS A 99 -1.89 -5.63 -6.71
N ASP A 100 -1.45 -5.45 -7.97
CA ASP A 100 -2.00 -4.42 -8.87
C ASP A 100 -1.99 -3.01 -8.25
N SER A 101 -0.83 -2.58 -7.78
CA SER A 101 -0.65 -1.22 -7.24
C SER A 101 0.61 -0.58 -7.81
N ARG A 102 0.63 0.75 -7.87
CA ARG A 102 1.74 1.54 -8.42
C ARG A 102 2.32 2.42 -7.34
N ILE A 103 3.61 2.30 -7.09
CA ILE A 103 4.31 3.12 -6.09
C ILE A 103 5.02 4.31 -6.75
N TYR A 104 4.90 5.45 -6.08
CA TYR A 104 5.57 6.71 -6.36
C TYR A 104 6.24 7.20 -5.07
N ILE A 105 7.44 7.77 -5.21
CA ILE A 105 8.19 8.37 -4.10
C ILE A 105 7.91 9.86 -4.08
N ILE A 106 7.64 10.40 -2.89
CA ILE A 106 7.64 11.83 -2.62
C ILE A 106 8.99 12.20 -2.04
N TYR A 107 9.66 13.18 -2.64
CA TYR A 107 10.86 13.79 -2.10
C TYR A 107 10.97 15.23 -2.58
N GLY A 108 10.92 16.19 -1.66
CA GLY A 108 10.98 17.62 -1.95
C GLY A 108 9.98 18.42 -1.13
N ASN A 109 10.09 19.75 -1.16
CA ASN A 109 9.25 20.68 -0.39
C ASN A 109 9.21 20.38 1.13
N GLY A 110 10.28 19.79 1.67
CA GLY A 110 10.38 19.39 3.08
C GLY A 110 9.65 18.09 3.43
N TYR A 111 9.20 17.32 2.43
CA TYR A 111 8.50 16.06 2.61
C TYR A 111 9.23 14.88 1.97
N GLU A 112 9.05 13.72 2.59
CA GLU A 112 9.54 12.44 2.11
C GLU A 112 8.49 11.35 2.36
N GLY A 113 8.36 10.38 1.45
CA GLY A 113 7.52 9.22 1.69
C GLY A 113 7.03 8.56 0.41
N THR A 114 5.90 7.88 0.48
CA THR A 114 5.35 7.12 -0.65
C THR A 114 3.87 7.33 -0.85
N ILE A 115 3.47 7.32 -2.12
CA ILE A 115 2.09 7.21 -2.57
C ILE A 115 1.98 5.91 -3.35
N ILE A 116 1.13 5.02 -2.85
CA ILE A 116 0.73 3.79 -3.50
C ILE A 116 -0.67 4.01 -4.08
N LEU A 117 -0.76 4.09 -5.40
CA LEU A 117 -2.02 4.24 -6.11
C LEU A 117 -2.57 2.87 -6.54
N PRO A 118 -3.89 2.65 -6.42
CA PRO A 118 -4.50 1.40 -6.85
C PRO A 118 -4.53 1.33 -8.38
N TYR A 119 -4.17 0.20 -8.99
CA TYR A 119 -4.18 0.07 -10.45
C TYR A 119 -5.59 0.16 -11.05
N ASN A 120 -6.61 -0.24 -10.29
CA ASN A 120 -8.02 -0.17 -10.69
C ASN A 120 -8.87 0.36 -9.53
N THR A 121 -10.13 0.70 -9.82
CA THR A 121 -11.05 1.29 -8.84
C THR A 121 -11.55 0.29 -7.78
N SER A 122 -11.30 -1.00 -7.95
CA SER A 122 -11.65 -2.06 -6.99
C SER A 122 -10.60 -2.26 -5.90
N SER A 123 -9.37 -1.78 -6.11
CA SER A 123 -8.27 -1.84 -5.15
C SER A 123 -8.20 -0.57 -4.30
N ILE A 124 -7.53 -0.68 -3.14
CA ILE A 124 -7.27 0.43 -2.22
C ILE A 124 -5.76 0.67 -2.22
N GLY A 125 -5.36 1.92 -2.43
CA GLY A 125 -4.01 2.43 -2.27
C GLY A 125 -3.78 3.05 -0.89
N HIS A 126 -2.58 3.55 -0.67
CA HIS A 126 -2.14 4.09 0.60
C HIS A 126 -1.17 5.26 0.39
N VAL A 127 -1.17 6.21 1.31
CA VAL A 127 -0.18 7.29 1.37
C VAL A 127 0.42 7.35 2.75
N ARG A 128 1.75 7.46 2.81
CA ARG A 128 2.49 7.77 4.04
C ARG A 128 3.62 8.73 3.70
N ILE A 129 3.54 9.94 4.25
CA ILE A 129 4.49 11.02 4.02
C ILE A 129 4.86 11.62 5.37
N ILE A 130 6.15 11.83 5.58
CA ILE A 130 6.75 12.44 6.76
C ILE A 130 7.34 13.82 6.42
N ASN A 131 7.52 14.65 7.43
CA ASN A 131 8.36 15.85 7.31
C ASN A 131 9.83 15.41 7.32
N SER A 132 10.59 15.76 6.28
CA SER A 132 11.99 15.32 6.13
C SER A 132 12.93 15.87 7.21
N SER A 133 12.54 16.96 7.89
CA SER A 133 13.39 17.62 8.90
C SER A 133 13.39 16.91 10.26
N ASP A 134 12.29 16.28 10.63
CA ASP A 134 12.09 15.73 11.98
C ASP A 134 11.48 14.33 11.99
N ASN A 135 11.25 13.73 10.82
CA ASN A 135 10.65 12.41 10.61
C ASN A 135 9.25 12.25 11.23
N THR A 136 8.56 13.34 11.53
CA THR A 136 7.19 13.29 12.02
C THR A 136 6.22 12.96 10.90
N LEU A 137 5.21 12.13 11.22
CA LEU A 137 4.17 11.76 10.27
C LEU A 137 3.34 13.00 9.89
N ALA A 138 3.35 13.34 8.61
CA ALA A 138 2.63 14.50 8.09
C ALA A 138 1.28 14.10 7.48
N ILE A 139 1.27 13.06 6.65
CA ILE A 139 0.10 12.61 5.89
C ILE A 139 0.05 11.09 5.96
N GLU A 140 -1.08 10.55 6.40
CA GLU A 140 -1.36 9.13 6.38
C GLU A 140 -2.81 8.87 6.01
N GLY A 141 -3.04 7.83 5.21
CA GLY A 141 -4.38 7.34 4.94
C GLY A 141 -4.49 6.57 3.64
N LEU A 142 -5.72 6.34 3.23
CA LEU A 142 -6.07 5.41 2.16
C LEU A 142 -6.44 6.17 0.89
N ILE A 143 -6.18 5.57 -0.26
CA ILE A 143 -6.60 6.11 -1.55
C ILE A 143 -7.55 5.11 -2.22
N GLY A 144 -8.73 5.57 -2.60
CA GLY A 144 -9.72 4.72 -3.25
C GLY A 144 -10.85 5.53 -3.85
N VAL A 145 -11.77 4.88 -4.55
CA VAL A 145 -13.02 5.55 -4.96
C VAL A 145 -13.97 5.64 -3.77
N ASP A 146 -14.80 6.69 -3.76
CA ASP A 146 -15.86 6.80 -2.76
C ASP A 146 -16.98 5.81 -3.05
N ARG A 147 -17.10 4.81 -2.19
CA ARG A 147 -18.03 3.70 -2.32
C ARG A 147 -19.32 4.02 -1.56
N THR A 148 -20.07 5.02 -2.02
CA THR A 148 -21.32 5.44 -1.34
C THR A 148 -22.39 4.35 -1.29
N GLU A 149 -22.29 3.34 -2.16
CA GLU A 149 -23.11 2.13 -2.18
C GLU A 149 -22.79 1.15 -1.04
N ARG A 150 -21.64 1.33 -0.38
CA ARG A 150 -21.17 0.52 0.73
C ARG A 150 -21.35 1.28 2.03
N LYS A 151 -21.92 0.61 3.02
CA LYS A 151 -22.11 1.15 4.37
C LYS A 151 -22.07 0.02 5.37
N ILE A 152 -21.59 0.35 6.56
CA ILE A 152 -21.82 -0.46 7.75
C ILE A 152 -23.28 -0.29 8.16
N ILE A 153 -23.98 -1.40 8.34
CA ILE A 153 -25.38 -1.36 8.75
C ILE A 153 -25.50 -0.96 10.22
N ASN A 154 -26.59 -0.28 10.58
CA ASN A 154 -26.82 0.21 11.93
C ASN A 154 -26.82 -0.88 13.02
N GLN A 155 -27.05 -2.14 12.66
CA GLN A 155 -27.13 -3.25 13.62
C GLN A 155 -25.80 -3.52 14.33
N VAL A 156 -24.66 -3.27 13.66
CA VAL A 156 -23.33 -3.47 14.24
C VAL A 156 -22.74 -2.21 14.87
N GLN A 157 -23.41 -1.06 14.71
CA GLN A 157 -22.96 0.20 15.30
C GLN A 157 -23.04 0.17 16.83
N GLY A 158 -22.09 0.83 17.46
CA GLY A 158 -21.93 0.94 18.90
C GLY A 158 -20.49 0.77 19.37
N SER A 159 -20.35 0.79 20.69
CA SER A 159 -19.09 0.52 21.38
C SER A 159 -19.05 -0.92 21.85
N TRP A 160 -17.90 -1.55 21.63
CA TRP A 160 -17.69 -2.95 21.90
C TRP A 160 -16.35 -3.14 22.58
N THR A 161 -16.28 -4.10 23.50
CA THR A 161 -15.02 -4.45 24.16
C THR A 161 -14.77 -5.95 24.15
N GLY A 162 -13.49 -6.29 24.17
CA GLY A 162 -13.00 -7.65 24.29
C GLY A 162 -11.55 -7.67 24.73
N LYS A 163 -10.91 -8.84 24.60
CA LYS A 163 -9.50 -9.03 24.95
C LYS A 163 -8.79 -9.84 23.88
N SER A 164 -7.51 -9.54 23.69
CA SER A 164 -6.57 -10.36 22.94
C SER A 164 -5.31 -10.57 23.77
N GLY A 165 -5.09 -11.80 24.23
CA GLY A 165 -4.07 -12.04 25.24
C GLY A 165 -4.31 -11.18 26.49
N SER A 166 -3.32 -10.36 26.87
CA SER A 166 -3.40 -9.42 27.99
C SER A 166 -4.07 -8.09 27.63
N ASP A 167 -4.18 -7.76 26.35
CA ASP A 167 -4.54 -6.42 25.90
C ASP A 167 -6.06 -6.24 25.83
N SER A 168 -6.53 -5.09 26.30
CA SER A 168 -7.90 -4.66 26.08
C SER A 168 -8.07 -4.22 24.64
N VAL A 169 -9.13 -4.73 24.00
CA VAL A 169 -9.54 -4.26 22.67
C VAL A 169 -10.84 -3.50 22.82
N THR A 170 -10.87 -2.27 22.32
CA THR A 170 -12.11 -1.50 22.16
C THR A 170 -12.37 -1.29 20.69
N LEU A 171 -13.59 -1.56 20.25
CA LEU A 171 -14.05 -1.28 18.90
C LEU A 171 -15.23 -0.32 18.98
N THR A 172 -15.13 0.80 18.27
CA THR A 172 -16.25 1.73 18.06
C THR A 172 -16.63 1.69 16.60
N ILE A 173 -17.90 1.40 16.34
CA ILE A 173 -18.45 1.34 15.00
C ILE A 173 -19.55 2.39 14.89
N ASP A 174 -19.38 3.35 13.99
CA ASP A 174 -20.41 4.33 13.64
C ASP A 174 -20.67 4.32 12.12
N ALA A 175 -21.41 5.31 11.62
CA ALA A 175 -21.75 5.40 10.20
C ALA A 175 -20.53 5.71 9.32
N ASP A 176 -19.52 6.39 9.87
CA ASP A 176 -18.39 6.96 9.15
C ASP A 176 -17.13 6.11 9.35
N PHE A 177 -16.93 5.51 10.53
CA PHE A 177 -15.71 4.81 10.90
C PHE A 177 -15.92 3.52 11.71
N VAL A 178 -14.97 2.61 11.51
CA VAL A 178 -14.61 1.56 12.47
C VAL A 178 -13.29 1.96 13.10
N THR A 179 -13.34 2.28 14.39
CA THR A 179 -12.16 2.63 15.19
C THR A 179 -11.85 1.50 16.15
N MET A 180 -10.63 0.97 16.07
CA MET A 180 -10.15 -0.09 16.96
C MET A 180 -8.97 0.43 17.78
N LEU A 181 -9.04 0.24 19.10
CA LEU A 181 -7.98 0.52 20.05
C LEU A 181 -7.44 -0.79 20.61
N ILE A 182 -6.15 -1.06 20.41
CA ILE A 182 -5.43 -2.20 21.00
C ILE A 182 -4.31 -1.61 21.87
N GLY A 183 -4.46 -1.70 23.20
CA GLY A 183 -3.53 -1.01 24.11
C GLY A 183 -3.51 0.50 23.85
N THR A 184 -2.41 1.03 23.33
CA THR A 184 -2.25 2.44 22.94
C THR A 184 -2.42 2.70 21.44
N GLU A 185 -2.46 1.66 20.61
CA GLU A 185 -2.52 1.78 19.15
C GLU A 185 -3.95 1.97 18.67
N THR A 186 -4.18 2.97 17.82
CA THR A 186 -5.50 3.29 17.25
C THR A 186 -5.51 3.06 15.75
N TYR A 187 -6.41 2.20 15.29
CA TYR A 187 -6.66 1.93 13.89
C TYR A 187 -8.03 2.49 13.49
N LYS A 188 -8.12 3.18 12.36
CA LYS A 188 -9.37 3.77 11.85
C LYS A 188 -9.59 3.36 10.41
N ILE A 189 -10.78 2.83 10.12
CA ILE A 189 -11.17 2.43 8.78
C ILE A 189 -12.47 3.12 8.39
N PRO A 190 -12.52 3.82 7.24
CA PRO A 190 -13.76 4.36 6.72
C PRO A 190 -14.86 3.29 6.57
N GLY A 191 -16.06 3.58 7.07
CA GLY A 191 -17.22 2.68 7.03
C GLY A 191 -17.65 2.33 5.60
N ASN A 192 -17.43 3.23 4.64
CA ASN A 192 -17.70 2.98 3.21
C ASN A 192 -16.77 1.92 2.58
N PHE A 193 -15.76 1.41 3.30
CA PHE A 193 -14.92 0.31 2.81
C PHE A 193 -15.46 -1.08 3.18
N PHE A 194 -16.49 -1.15 4.03
CA PHE A 194 -17.12 -2.40 4.43
C PHE A 194 -18.24 -2.80 3.46
N LEU A 195 -18.13 -4.02 2.94
CA LEU A 195 -19.20 -4.70 2.23
C LEU A 195 -19.97 -5.56 3.23
N SER A 196 -21.28 -5.35 3.31
CA SER A 196 -22.18 -6.20 4.10
C SER A 196 -22.68 -7.35 3.22
N SER A 197 -22.57 -8.57 3.70
CA SER A 197 -23.12 -9.76 3.03
C SER A 197 -23.76 -10.70 4.03
N THR A 198 -24.76 -11.45 3.59
CA THR A 198 -25.36 -12.53 4.36
C THR A 198 -24.72 -13.85 3.93
N THR A 199 -24.20 -14.62 4.87
CA THR A 199 -23.62 -15.94 4.60
C THR A 199 -24.71 -17.00 4.46
N ALA A 200 -24.34 -18.21 3.99
CA ALA A 200 -25.27 -19.32 3.79
C ALA A 200 -26.05 -19.72 5.07
N ASP A 201 -25.49 -19.43 6.25
CA ASP A 201 -26.09 -19.75 7.56
C ASP A 201 -26.95 -18.59 8.12
N ASN A 202 -27.34 -17.63 7.28
CA ASN A 202 -28.03 -16.38 7.66
C ASN A 202 -27.24 -15.48 8.63
N ASN A 203 -25.92 -15.66 8.75
CA ASN A 203 -25.08 -14.74 9.49
C ASN A 203 -24.77 -13.51 8.66
N THR A 204 -24.67 -12.35 9.30
CA THR A 204 -24.22 -11.13 8.62
C THR A 204 -22.72 -10.98 8.80
N GLU A 205 -22.00 -10.88 7.69
CA GLU A 205 -20.57 -10.58 7.63
C GLU A 205 -20.35 -9.21 7.01
N HIS A 206 -19.62 -8.35 7.72
CA HIS A 206 -19.10 -7.08 7.21
C HIS A 206 -17.62 -7.23 6.93
N LYS A 207 -17.22 -7.15 5.66
CA LYS A 207 -15.85 -7.39 5.23
C LYS A 207 -15.28 -6.20 4.51
N ILE A 208 -14.04 -5.84 4.80
CA ILE A 208 -13.32 -4.86 3.98
C ILE A 208 -12.80 -5.51 2.71
N TYR A 209 -13.10 -4.87 1.58
CA TYR A 209 -12.56 -5.24 0.29
C TYR A 209 -11.44 -4.26 -0.10
N GLY A 210 -10.18 -4.67 0.06
CA GLY A 210 -9.02 -3.93 -0.42
C GLY A 210 -7.75 -4.21 0.36
N ASN A 211 -6.60 -4.02 -0.30
CA ASN A 211 -5.29 -4.58 0.06
C ASN A 211 -4.70 -4.13 1.41
N TYR A 212 -5.21 -3.07 2.03
CA TYR A 212 -4.63 -2.47 3.24
C TYR A 212 -5.24 -3.04 4.54
N TYR A 213 -6.49 -3.49 4.48
CA TYR A 213 -7.17 -4.21 5.58
C TYR A 213 -7.82 -5.49 5.06
N THR A 214 -7.22 -6.09 4.03
CA THR A 214 -7.70 -7.34 3.43
C THR A 214 -7.81 -8.35 4.56
N LEU A 215 -9.03 -8.81 4.84
CA LEU A 215 -9.41 -9.81 5.87
C LEU A 215 -9.99 -9.25 7.17
N THR A 216 -10.06 -7.93 7.36
CA THR A 216 -10.87 -7.41 8.47
C THR A 216 -12.35 -7.73 8.24
N THR A 217 -12.92 -8.52 9.15
CA THR A 217 -14.30 -9.00 9.14
C THR A 217 -14.97 -8.78 10.49
N ILE A 218 -16.24 -8.39 10.47
CA ILE A 218 -17.11 -8.31 11.63
C ILE A 218 -18.28 -9.24 11.34
N SER A 219 -18.42 -10.30 12.13
CA SER A 219 -19.43 -11.34 11.92
C SER A 219 -20.23 -11.61 13.18
N THR A 220 -21.52 -11.89 13.04
CA THR A 220 -22.36 -12.34 14.14
C THR A 220 -21.88 -13.70 14.64
N VAL A 221 -21.79 -13.88 15.96
CA VAL A 221 -21.50 -15.20 16.55
C VAL A 221 -22.78 -16.03 16.53
N ASN A 222 -22.74 -17.24 15.96
CA ASN A 222 -23.87 -18.17 15.96
C ASN A 222 -24.42 -18.38 17.39
N GLY A 223 -25.68 -18.04 17.62
CA GLY A 223 -26.35 -18.17 18.92
C GLY A 223 -26.01 -17.10 19.97
N GLY A 224 -25.11 -16.17 19.67
CA GLY A 224 -24.73 -15.06 20.55
C GLY A 224 -25.56 -13.81 20.28
N VAL A 225 -26.58 -13.54 21.11
CA VAL A 225 -27.23 -12.22 21.10
C VAL A 225 -26.20 -11.18 21.57
N ASN A 226 -25.98 -10.13 20.79
CA ASN A 226 -25.03 -9.03 21.09
C ASN A 226 -23.54 -9.41 21.15
N GLN A 227 -23.12 -10.46 20.44
CA GLN A 227 -21.71 -10.81 20.29
C GLN A 227 -21.29 -10.78 18.82
N TYR A 228 -20.16 -10.13 18.56
CA TYR A 228 -19.53 -10.13 17.23
C TYR A 228 -18.12 -10.70 17.34
N LYS A 229 -17.78 -11.56 16.38
CA LYS A 229 -16.40 -11.95 16.14
C LYS A 229 -15.80 -10.95 15.17
N VAL A 230 -14.72 -10.32 15.61
CA VAL A 230 -13.93 -9.40 14.80
C VAL A 230 -12.60 -10.04 14.53
N LEU A 231 -12.36 -10.32 13.26
CA LEU A 231 -11.01 -10.53 12.76
C LEU A 231 -10.56 -9.17 12.24
N PHE A 232 -9.51 -8.61 12.82
CA PHE A 232 -8.84 -7.46 12.25
C PHE A 232 -7.54 -7.95 11.65
N ASP A 233 -7.32 -7.61 10.38
CA ASP A 233 -6.06 -7.88 9.70
C ASP A 233 -5.64 -6.59 9.00
N SER A 234 -4.69 -5.87 9.61
CA SER A 234 -4.03 -4.77 8.91
C SER A 234 -2.81 -5.34 8.22
N PHE A 235 -2.75 -5.21 6.91
CA PHE A 235 -1.54 -5.42 6.13
C PHE A 235 -1.13 -4.08 5.56
N HIS A 236 -0.10 -3.48 6.14
CA HIS A 236 0.53 -2.32 5.52
C HIS A 236 1.97 -2.60 5.17
N THR A 237 2.31 -2.42 3.89
CA THR A 237 3.71 -2.33 3.48
C THR A 237 4.12 -0.87 3.57
N VAL A 238 5.04 -0.59 4.49
CA VAL A 238 5.68 0.73 4.58
C VAL A 238 6.97 0.69 3.77
N TYR A 239 7.18 1.72 2.96
CA TYR A 239 8.41 1.89 2.22
C TYR A 239 9.06 3.18 2.69
N ASP A 240 10.26 3.07 3.23
CA ASP A 240 11.10 4.22 3.54
C ASP A 240 11.86 4.61 2.28
N VAL A 241 12.08 5.91 2.08
CA VAL A 241 12.75 6.40 0.89
C VAL A 241 14.25 6.40 1.15
N LEU A 242 15.03 5.77 0.26
CA LEU A 242 16.48 5.83 0.34
C LEU A 242 16.96 7.10 -0.36
N ILE A 243 17.51 8.04 0.41
CA ILE A 243 18.10 9.28 -0.07
C ILE A 243 19.61 9.26 0.14
N GLU A 244 20.38 9.46 -0.92
CA GLU A 244 21.84 9.65 -0.83
C GLU A 244 22.25 10.87 -1.64
N ASN A 245 23.05 11.75 -1.02
CA ASN A 245 23.53 12.98 -1.66
C ASN A 245 22.40 13.82 -2.28
N ASN A 246 21.27 13.96 -1.55
CA ASN A 246 20.05 14.65 -1.98
C ASN A 246 19.41 14.08 -3.26
N LYS A 247 19.61 12.79 -3.53
CA LYS A 247 18.99 12.08 -4.65
C LYS A 247 18.23 10.87 -4.14
N VAL A 248 17.04 10.67 -4.69
CA VAL A 248 16.27 9.44 -4.52
C VAL A 248 17.03 8.28 -5.15
N LYS A 249 17.44 7.31 -4.33
CA LYS A 249 18.12 6.08 -4.76
C LYS A 249 17.16 4.90 -4.82
N GLY A 250 16.13 4.90 -3.99
CA GLY A 250 15.03 3.96 -4.10
C GLY A 250 14.20 3.87 -2.85
N LEU A 251 13.76 2.65 -2.56
CA LEU A 251 12.93 2.31 -1.42
C LEU A 251 13.64 1.26 -0.59
N GLU A 252 13.72 1.48 0.71
CA GLU A 252 13.94 0.42 1.67
C GLU A 252 12.58 -0.08 2.11
N ARG A 253 12.32 -1.38 1.94
CA ARG A 253 11.09 -1.97 2.47
C ARG A 253 11.22 -1.99 3.98
N TYR A 254 10.43 -1.16 4.64
CA TYR A 254 10.17 -1.29 6.06
C TYR A 254 9.04 -2.29 6.28
N TYR A 255 9.00 -2.84 7.48
CA TYR A 255 8.16 -3.94 7.95
C TYR A 255 6.77 -4.07 7.28
N SER A 256 6.35 -5.31 6.99
CA SER A 256 4.93 -5.65 6.90
C SER A 256 4.44 -5.89 8.32
N SER A 257 3.65 -4.99 8.88
CA SER A 257 2.91 -5.36 10.09
C SER A 257 1.73 -6.19 9.63
N ASP A 258 1.73 -7.44 10.06
CA ASP A 258 0.56 -8.31 10.04
C ASP A 258 -0.01 -8.24 11.44
N THR A 259 -0.92 -7.29 11.69
CA THR A 259 -1.71 -7.33 12.92
C THR A 259 -2.94 -8.15 12.63
N THR A 260 -2.83 -9.47 12.80
CA THR A 260 -3.99 -10.35 12.83
C THR A 260 -4.48 -10.47 14.26
N LEU A 261 -5.65 -9.91 14.52
CA LEU A 261 -6.34 -9.96 15.79
C LEU A 261 -7.67 -10.66 15.61
N GLU A 262 -7.89 -11.75 16.34
CA GLU A 262 -9.21 -12.36 16.49
C GLU A 262 -9.74 -12.06 17.90
N VAL A 263 -10.86 -11.35 17.97
CA VAL A 263 -11.51 -11.01 19.24
C VAL A 263 -13.01 -11.26 19.17
N THR A 264 -13.55 -11.84 20.25
CA THR A 264 -15.00 -11.83 20.47
C THR A 264 -15.33 -10.59 21.28
N LEU A 265 -16.16 -9.72 20.70
CA LEU A 265 -16.57 -8.48 21.30
C LEU A 265 -17.99 -8.59 21.83
N THR A 266 -18.22 -7.97 22.98
CA THR A 266 -19.56 -7.83 23.58
C THR A 266 -19.96 -6.37 23.55
N LYS A 267 -21.23 -6.10 23.22
CA LYS A 267 -21.77 -4.73 23.21
C LYS A 267 -21.74 -4.16 24.61
N GLN A 268 -21.28 -2.91 24.75
CA GLN A 268 -21.43 -2.15 25.99
C GLN A 268 -22.87 -1.68 26.19
#